data_AF-A0A2B7YKI4-F1
#
_entry.id   AF-A0A2B7YKI4-F1
#
_cell.length_a   1.000
_cell.length_b   1.000
_cell.length_c   1.000
_cell.angle_alpha   90.00
_cell.angle_beta   90.00
_cell.angle_gamma   90.00
#
_symmetry.space_group_name_H-M   'P 1'
#
loop_
_entity.id
_entity.type
_entity.pdbx_description
1 polymer ?
#
loop_
_entity_poly.entity_id
_entity_poly.type
_entity_poly.pdbx_seq_one_letter_code
_entity_poly.pdbx_strand_id
1 'polypeptide(L)'
;MINDILNIPHRHILFTIPEELRPFFSYDRTLLSKLSSPNYFTNSDIVHYGLITVIHTFGRDLKWNPHIHALVSLGGFTKNFTFKKLDYFHVPSIAGQ
;
A
#
# COMPACT_ATOMS: atom_id res chain seq x y z
N MET A 1 26.05 7.88 -2.67
CA MET A 1 25.02 7.27 -1.81
C MET A 1 23.93 8.25 -1.37
N ILE A 2 24.22 9.38 -0.68
CA ILE A 2 23.13 10.32 -0.31
C ILE A 2 22.49 10.98 -1.55
N ASN A 3 23.28 11.27 -2.59
CA ASN A 3 22.79 11.87 -3.85
C ASN A 3 21.97 10.89 -4.72
N ASP A 4 21.90 9.61 -4.35
CA ASP A 4 21.16 8.58 -5.09
C ASP A 4 19.76 8.34 -4.49
N ILE A 5 19.40 9.06 -3.42
CA ILE A 5 18.12 8.94 -2.73
C ILE A 5 17.19 10.07 -3.20
N LEU A 6 16.02 9.70 -3.70
CA LEU A 6 14.98 10.67 -4.04
C LEU A 6 14.40 11.30 -2.76
N ASN A 7 14.65 12.59 -2.56
CA ASN A 7 14.05 13.34 -1.47
C ASN A 7 12.59 13.71 -1.78
N ILE A 8 11.68 12.75 -1.60
CA ILE A 8 10.25 12.91 -1.90
C ILE A 8 9.38 12.55 -0.69
N PRO A 9 8.23 13.24 -0.52
CA PRO A 9 7.27 12.85 0.50
C PRO A 9 6.74 11.44 0.28
N HIS A 10 6.27 10.83 1.36
CA HIS A 10 5.57 9.54 1.33
C HIS A 10 4.18 9.71 1.92
N ARG A 11 3.27 8.81 1.57
CA ARG A 11 1.94 8.71 2.18
C ARG A 11 1.77 7.34 2.80
N HIS A 12 1.13 7.35 3.96
CA HIS A 12 0.73 6.15 4.68
C HIS A 12 -0.71 5.82 4.32
N ILE A 13 -0.92 4.60 3.85
CA ILE A 13 -2.23 4.08 3.43
C ILE A 13 -2.51 2.82 4.24
N LEU A 14 -3.75 2.70 4.71
CA LEU A 14 -4.22 1.56 5.48
C LEU A 14 -5.25 0.78 4.66
N PHE A 15 -4.94 -0.48 4.34
CA PHE A 15 -5.92 -1.41 3.78
C PHE A 15 -6.43 -2.31 4.88
N THR A 16 -7.73 -2.27 5.15
CA THR A 16 -8.36 -3.12 6.16
C THR A 16 -9.34 -4.06 5.48
N ILE A 17 -9.32 -5.34 5.86
CA ILE A 17 -10.30 -6.29 5.34
C ILE A 17 -11.69 -6.00 5.94
N PRO A 18 -12.78 -6.28 5.21
CA PRO A 18 -14.14 -6.28 5.76
C PRO A 18 -14.22 -7.10 7.04
N GLU A 19 -15.01 -6.63 8.00
CA GLU A 19 -15.12 -7.24 9.33
C GLU A 19 -15.62 -8.69 9.25
N GLU A 20 -16.53 -8.95 8.32
CA GLU A 20 -17.13 -10.24 8.01
C GLU A 20 -16.09 -11.26 7.54
N LEU A 21 -14.98 -10.80 6.95
CA LEU A 21 -13.90 -11.66 6.48
C LEU A 21 -12.88 -11.99 7.57
N ARG A 22 -12.78 -11.19 8.64
CA ARG A 22 -11.78 -11.36 9.70
C ARG A 22 -11.79 -12.76 10.33
N PRO A 23 -12.94 -13.41 10.61
CA PRO A 23 -12.97 -14.77 11.16
C PRO A 23 -12.29 -15.81 10.26
N PHE A 24 -12.37 -15.66 8.94
CA PHE A 24 -11.73 -16.60 7.99
C PHE A 24 -10.21 -16.51 8.08
N PHE A 25 -9.66 -15.29 8.13
CA PHE A 25 -8.23 -15.07 8.41
C PHE A 25 -7.85 -15.46 9.83
N SER A 26 -8.83 -15.49 10.75
CA SER A 26 -8.62 -15.98 12.10
C SER A 26 -8.36 -17.48 12.11
N TYR A 27 -9.22 -18.20 11.38
CA TYR A 27 -9.23 -19.64 11.25
C TYR A 27 -8.05 -20.16 10.41
N ASP A 28 -7.83 -19.57 9.24
CA ASP A 28 -6.75 -19.93 8.33
C ASP A 28 -5.75 -18.77 8.20
N ARG A 29 -4.65 -18.87 8.97
CA ARG A 29 -3.57 -17.88 8.97
C ARG A 29 -2.81 -17.82 7.64
N THR A 30 -2.89 -18.85 6.79
CA THR A 30 -2.21 -18.84 5.48
C THR A 30 -2.79 -17.75 4.57
N LEU A 31 -4.06 -17.38 4.79
CA LEU A 31 -4.71 -16.29 4.08
C LEU A 31 -4.04 -14.93 4.30
N LEU A 32 -3.34 -14.71 5.40
CA LEU A 32 -2.61 -13.45 5.65
C LEU A 32 -1.60 -13.15 4.54
N SER A 33 -0.93 -14.18 4.01
CA SER A 33 0.01 -14.02 2.88
C SER A 33 -0.66 -13.47 1.62
N LYS A 34 -1.96 -13.74 1.43
CA LYS A 34 -2.76 -13.26 0.30
C LYS A 34 -3.13 -11.78 0.40
N LEU A 35 -2.95 -11.17 1.57
CA LEU A 35 -3.06 -9.71 1.72
C LEU A 35 -1.91 -8.99 1.01
N SER A 36 -0.77 -9.65 0.83
CA SER A 36 0.34 -9.11 0.05
C SER A 36 0.03 -9.14 -1.45
N SER A 37 0.06 -7.98 -2.13
CA SER A 37 -0.18 -7.87 -3.57
C SER A 37 0.83 -6.93 -4.21
N PRO A 38 1.33 -7.18 -5.43
CA PRO A 38 2.06 -6.17 -6.19
C PRO A 38 1.14 -5.06 -6.74
N ASN A 39 -0.19 -5.28 -6.73
CA ASN A 39 -1.17 -4.46 -7.44
C ASN A 39 -2.12 -3.75 -6.45
N TYR A 40 -1.60 -2.96 -5.50
CA TYR A 40 -2.44 -2.19 -4.58
C TYR A 40 -3.07 -0.94 -5.19
N PHE A 41 -2.56 -0.49 -6.34
CA PHE A 41 -2.93 0.77 -6.96
C PHE A 41 -3.40 0.53 -8.39
N THR A 42 -4.34 1.35 -8.85
CA THR A 42 -4.84 1.29 -10.23
C THR A 42 -3.80 1.84 -11.21
N ASN A 43 -4.06 1.65 -12.50
CA ASN A 43 -3.23 2.20 -13.57
C ASN A 43 -2.99 3.71 -13.39
N SER A 44 -1.72 4.11 -13.50
CA SER A 44 -1.24 5.48 -13.42
C SER A 44 -0.14 5.68 -14.46
N ASP A 45 0.11 6.94 -14.82
CA ASP A 45 1.28 7.33 -15.61
C ASP A 45 2.60 6.97 -14.91
N ILE A 46 2.59 6.92 -13.57
CA ILE A 46 3.72 6.51 -12.74
C ILE A 46 3.64 4.99 -12.57
N VAL A 47 4.66 4.28 -13.06
CA VAL A 47 4.73 2.81 -13.01
C VAL A 47 5.88 2.30 -12.14
N HIS A 48 6.86 3.16 -11.84
CA HIS A 48 7.95 2.85 -10.91
C HIS A 48 7.88 3.80 -9.72
N TYR A 49 7.36 3.31 -8.60
CA TYR A 49 7.21 4.06 -7.36
C TYR A 49 7.79 3.26 -6.18
N GLY A 50 8.16 3.96 -5.12
CA GLY A 50 8.56 3.34 -3.86
C GLY A 50 7.33 2.82 -3.13
N LEU A 51 7.35 1.56 -2.73
CA LEU A 51 6.30 0.91 -1.96
C LEU A 51 6.92 0.01 -0.88
N ILE A 52 6.49 0.21 0.35
CA ILE A 52 6.76 -0.70 1.47
C ILE A 52 5.41 -1.10 2.06
N THR A 53 5.17 -2.41 2.21
CA THR A 53 3.96 -2.92 2.85
C THR A 53 4.29 -3.80 4.04
N VAL A 54 3.47 -3.68 5.09
CA VAL A 54 3.59 -4.46 6.33
C VAL A 54 2.21 -4.96 6.71
N ILE A 55 2.10 -6.26 6.96
CA ILE A 55 0.86 -6.89 7.45
C ILE A 55 0.86 -6.83 8.97
N HIS A 56 -0.20 -6.27 9.55
CA HIS A 56 -0.50 -6.31 10.97
C HIS A 56 -1.76 -7.14 11.22
N THR A 57 -1.78 -7.88 12.33
CA THR A 57 -2.86 -8.82 12.66
C THR A 57 -3.83 -8.30 13.73
N PHE A 58 -3.39 -7.35 14.55
CA PHE A 58 -4.15 -6.81 15.67
C PHE A 58 -4.31 -5.29 15.59
N GLY A 59 -5.48 -4.81 15.98
CA GLY A 59 -5.72 -3.38 16.19
C GLY A 59 -5.07 -2.86 17.48
N ARG A 60 -5.19 -1.54 17.71
CA ARG A 60 -4.69 -0.89 18.93
C ARG A 60 -5.30 -1.49 20.21
N ASP A 61 -6.55 -1.92 20.15
CA ASP A 61 -7.28 -2.55 21.24
C ASP A 61 -7.01 -4.06 21.35
N LEU A 62 -6.01 -4.58 20.63
CA LEU A 62 -5.62 -5.99 20.56
C LEU A 62 -6.70 -6.93 20.01
N LYS A 63 -7.77 -6.39 19.42
CA LYS A 63 -8.74 -7.22 18.71
C LYS A 63 -8.18 -7.67 17.37
N TRP A 64 -8.57 -8.88 16.98
CA TRP A 64 -8.22 -9.45 15.68
C TRP A 64 -8.72 -8.54 14.56
N ASN A 65 -7.80 -7.92 13.83
CA ASN A 65 -8.08 -7.01 12.73
C ASN A 65 -6.91 -7.03 11.74
N PRO A 66 -6.83 -8.02 10.85
CA PRO A 66 -5.81 -8.06 9.82
C PRO A 66 -5.89 -6.84 8.90
N HIS A 67 -4.79 -6.11 8.77
CA HIS A 67 -4.68 -4.94 7.91
C HIS A 67 -3.26 -4.77 7.37
N ILE A 68 -3.12 -3.93 6.36
CA ILE A 68 -1.85 -3.64 5.71
C ILE A 68 -1.57 -2.15 5.89
N HIS A 69 -0.39 -1.85 6.42
CA HIS A 69 0.19 -0.53 6.32
C HIS A 69 1.06 -0.46 5.08
N ALA A 70 0.74 0.48 4.19
CA ALA A 70 1.52 0.77 3.01
C ALA A 70 2.14 2.17 3.12
N LEU A 71 3.45 2.28 2.92
CA LEU A 71 4.13 3.55 2.67
C LEU A 71 4.43 3.63 1.18
N VAL A 72 3.85 4.64 0.53
CA VAL A 72 4.00 4.86 -0.91
C VAL A 72 4.64 6.22 -1.16
N SER A 73 5.57 6.29 -2.11
CA SER A 73 6.22 7.53 -2.49
C SER A 73 5.27 8.44 -3.29
N LEU A 74 5.25 9.74 -2.99
CA LEU A 74 4.46 10.74 -3.73
C LEU A 74 5.15 11.18 -5.01
N GLY A 75 5.23 10.23 -5.93
CA GLY A 75 5.94 10.38 -7.18
C GLY A 75 6.67 9.11 -7.55
N GLY A 76 7.22 9.13 -8.75
CA GLY A 76 7.93 7.98 -9.33
C GLY A 76 8.19 8.22 -10.80
N PHE A 77 8.65 7.18 -11.49
CA PHE A 77 8.96 7.26 -12.90
C PHE A 77 7.83 6.71 -13.77
N THR A 78 7.63 7.36 -14.91
CA THR A 78 6.80 6.84 -15.99
C THR A 78 7.49 5.66 -16.70
N LYS A 79 6.77 5.00 -17.61
CA LYS A 79 7.32 3.95 -18.49
C LYS A 79 8.54 4.44 -19.30
N ASN A 80 8.64 5.75 -19.54
CA ASN A 80 9.72 6.38 -20.28
C ASN A 80 10.81 6.94 -19.34
N PHE A 81 10.86 6.48 -18.08
CA PHE A 81 11.81 6.94 -17.06
C PHE A 81 11.81 8.45 -16.79
N THR A 82 10.69 9.13 -17.05
CA THR A 82 10.51 10.53 -16.66
C THR A 82 10.00 10.59 -15.23
N PHE A 83 10.69 11.31 -14.34
CA PHE A 83 10.23 11.48 -12.96
C PHE A 83 9.02 12.42 -12.90
N LYS A 84 7.95 11.98 -12.25
CA LYS A 84 6.78 12.81 -11.92
C LYS A 84 6.61 12.85 -10.41
N LYS A 85 6.53 14.05 -9.85
CA LYS A 85 6.16 14.28 -8.45
C LYS A 85 4.65 14.41 -8.35
N LEU A 86 4.07 13.87 -7.29
CA LEU A 86 2.66 14.07 -6.93
C LEU A 86 2.58 14.89 -5.63
N ASP A 87 1.58 15.75 -5.51
CA ASP A 87 1.33 16.48 -4.27
C ASP A 87 0.32 15.74 -3.35
N TYR A 88 -0.57 14.96 -3.96
CA TYR A 88 -1.56 14.13 -3.26
C TYR A 88 -1.94 12.88 -4.07
N PHE A 89 -2.47 11.87 -3.40
CA PHE A 89 -3.14 10.74 -4.05
C PHE A 89 -4.64 11.03 -4.13
N HIS A 90 -5.22 10.89 -5.32
CA HIS A 90 -6.66 10.92 -5.48
C HIS A 90 -7.22 9.58 -4.98
N VAL A 91 -8.16 9.59 -4.03
CA VAL A 91 -8.71 8.36 -3.40
C VAL A 91 -9.21 7.31 -4.41
N PRO A 92 -9.90 7.71 -5.51
CA PRO A 92 -10.24 6.79 -6.59
C PRO A 92 -9.07 6.02 -7.24
N SER A 93 -7.83 6.55 -7.19
CA SER A 93 -6.64 5.87 -7.71
C SER A 93 -6.17 4.71 -6.83
N ILE A 94 -6.75 4.57 -5.64
CA ILE A 94 -6.48 3.49 -4.68
C ILE A 94 -7.67 2.52 -4.65
N ALA A 95 -8.89 3.05 -4.65
CA ALA A 95 -10.12 2.30 -4.42
C ALA A 95 -10.90 1.92 -5.70
N GLY A 96 -10.31 2.09 -6.89
CA GLY A 96 -10.92 1.69 -8.16
C GLY A 96 -10.82 0.19 -8.47
N GLN A 97 -10.66 -0.65 -7.44
CA GLN A 97 -10.75 -2.12 -7.51
C GLN A 97 -12.07 -2.58 -6.93
#